data_AF-A0A179BQ35-F1
#
_entry.id   AF-A0A179BQ35-F1
#
_cell.length_a   1.000
_cell.length_b   1.000
_cell.length_c   1.000
_cell.angle_alpha   90.00
_cell.angle_beta   90.00
_cell.angle_gamma   90.00
#
_symmetry.space_group_name_H-M   'P 1'
#
loop_
_entity.id
_entity.type
_entity.pdbx_description
1 polymer ?
#
loop_
_entity_poly.entity_id
_entity_poly.type
_entity_poly.pdbx_seq_one_letter_code
_entity_poly.pdbx_strand_id
1 'polypeptide(L)'
;MFAGRYLWWMLMGIGIFMFATLSLDYITWLTIQLSGCGDMAGTCEPALRLTSGVLKPACIWAAIGILFMATLLRLHTLSLIWFWGPIVAVWFVASTPILLFLAGDPAALTQPATLAALPVAFLFLATFAAYLMFALDDGDMLPLAASVPLRLTLRLTAFYGALSGAAFMPELSRIAGTLLDMPALSVIIALAQPYLRTVLTLGTGSMAPAHAVLAAFIAALAASFLPHAAAPQPSRSTIMLRRLRR
;
A
#
# COMPACT_ATOMS: atom_id res chain seq x y z
N MET A 1 -3.67 -12.82 -20.41
CA MET A 1 -2.81 -11.73 -20.93
C MET A 1 -2.64 -10.49 -20.02
N PHE A 2 -3.49 -10.24 -19.01
CA PHE A 2 -3.34 -9.07 -18.11
C PHE A 2 -2.52 -9.36 -16.83
N ALA A 3 -2.53 -10.59 -16.35
CA ALA A 3 -1.72 -11.06 -15.22
C ALA A 3 -0.23 -10.70 -15.39
N GLY A 4 0.43 -11.18 -16.45
CA GLY A 4 1.83 -10.86 -16.73
C GLY A 4 2.14 -9.36 -16.89
N ARG A 5 1.18 -8.56 -17.37
CA ARG A 5 1.36 -7.09 -17.47
C ARG A 5 1.37 -6.41 -16.10
N TYR A 6 0.51 -6.82 -15.17
CA TYR A 6 0.51 -6.27 -13.81
C TYR A 6 1.80 -6.62 -13.06
N LEU A 7 2.24 -7.89 -13.11
CA LEU A 7 3.51 -8.33 -12.54
C LEU A 7 4.69 -7.53 -13.10
N TRP A 8 4.70 -7.31 -14.41
CA TRP A 8 5.73 -6.51 -15.08
C TRP A 8 5.75 -5.04 -14.59
N TRP A 9 4.59 -4.38 -14.49
CA TRP A 9 4.51 -3.00 -13.97
C TRP A 9 4.93 -2.91 -12.50
N MET A 10 4.57 -3.89 -11.67
CA MET A 10 5.01 -3.97 -10.27
C MET A 10 6.53 -4.13 -10.17
N LEU A 11 7.11 -5.04 -10.95
CA LEU A 11 8.56 -5.25 -11.00
C LEU A 11 9.30 -4.01 -11.51
N MET A 12 8.75 -3.33 -12.52
CA MET A 12 9.31 -2.07 -13.00
C MET A 12 9.26 -0.98 -11.92
N GLY A 13 8.12 -0.82 -11.22
CA GLY A 13 8.00 0.14 -10.13
C GLY A 13 8.98 -0.13 -8.99
N ILE A 14 9.11 -1.39 -8.56
CA ILE A 14 10.07 -1.82 -7.53
C ILE A 14 11.51 -1.59 -8.02
N GLY A 15 11.82 -1.93 -9.28
CA GLY A 15 13.13 -1.75 -9.87
C GLY A 15 13.54 -0.27 -9.95
N ILE A 16 12.64 0.61 -10.38
CA ILE A 16 12.87 2.07 -10.40
C ILE A 16 13.08 2.57 -8.97
N PHE A 17 12.30 2.11 -8.00
CA PHE A 17 12.47 2.46 -6.60
C PHE A 17 13.87 2.06 -6.11
N MET A 18 14.27 0.79 -6.27
CA MET A 18 15.58 0.29 -5.84
C MET A 18 16.73 1.00 -6.55
N PHE A 19 16.60 1.28 -7.84
CA PHE A 19 17.58 2.05 -8.60
C PHE A 19 17.73 3.47 -8.04
N ALA A 20 16.61 4.13 -7.75
CA ALA A 20 16.62 5.47 -7.19
C ALA A 20 17.20 5.52 -5.77
N THR A 21 16.92 4.50 -4.95
CA THR A 21 17.41 4.45 -3.57
C THR A 21 18.88 4.09 -3.48
N LEU A 22 19.37 3.16 -4.30
CA LEU A 22 20.73 2.63 -4.19
C LEU A 22 21.67 3.20 -5.26
N SER A 23 21.28 3.08 -6.53
CA SER A 23 22.18 3.37 -7.64
C SER A 23 22.42 4.87 -7.83
N LEU A 24 21.43 5.73 -7.59
CA LEU A 24 21.63 7.18 -7.71
C LEU A 24 22.63 7.72 -6.69
N ASP A 25 22.71 7.17 -5.48
CA ASP A 25 23.69 7.60 -4.49
C ASP A 25 25.11 7.21 -4.93
N TYR A 26 25.31 6.00 -5.46
CA TYR A 26 26.59 5.58 -6.03
C TYR A 26 26.99 6.40 -7.27
N ILE A 27 26.04 6.69 -8.17
CA ILE A 27 26.30 7.52 -9.35
C ILE A 27 26.66 8.95 -8.93
N THR A 28 25.96 9.51 -7.94
CA THR A 28 26.26 10.83 -7.39
C THR A 28 27.67 10.87 -6.80
N TRP A 29 28.02 9.86 -5.98
CA TRP A 29 29.37 9.72 -5.43
C TRP A 29 30.45 9.60 -6.52
N LEU A 30 30.24 8.75 -7.53
CA LEU A 30 31.16 8.57 -8.65
C LEU A 30 31.35 9.87 -9.45
N THR A 31 30.27 10.62 -9.65
CA THR A 31 30.28 11.89 -10.38
C THR A 31 31.11 12.94 -9.63
N ILE A 32 31.01 12.97 -8.30
CA ILE A 32 31.83 13.86 -7.45
C ILE A 32 33.31 13.51 -7.56
N GLN A 33 33.65 12.22 -7.53
CA GLN A 33 35.04 11.77 -7.65
C GLN A 33 35.64 12.05 -9.05
N LEU A 34 34.90 11.77 -10.12
CA LEU A 34 35.38 11.98 -11.49
C LEU A 34 35.48 13.46 -11.89
N SER A 35 34.65 14.32 -11.30
CA SER A 35 34.68 15.77 -11.59
C SER A 35 35.76 16.53 -10.82
N GLY A 36 36.49 15.88 -9.90
CA GLY A 36 37.49 16.53 -9.03
C GLY A 36 36.89 17.61 -8.12
N CYS A 37 35.57 17.62 -8.03
CA CYS A 37 34.82 18.70 -7.43
C CYS A 37 34.90 18.67 -5.89
N GLY A 38 35.17 17.51 -5.30
CA GLY A 38 35.38 17.35 -3.86
C GLY A 38 36.55 18.15 -3.29
N ASP A 39 37.50 18.58 -4.14
CA ASP A 39 38.70 19.32 -3.73
C ASP A 39 38.47 20.85 -3.66
N MET A 40 37.32 21.35 -4.14
CA MET A 40 36.99 22.78 -4.16
C MET A 40 35.66 23.03 -3.43
N ALA A 41 35.68 23.82 -2.37
CA ALA A 41 34.51 24.08 -1.56
C ALA A 41 33.38 24.76 -2.37
N GLY A 42 32.21 24.13 -2.43
CA GLY A 42 30.98 24.69 -3.00
C GLY A 42 30.75 24.48 -4.51
N THR A 43 31.71 23.92 -5.25
CA THR A 43 31.53 23.62 -6.68
C THR A 43 30.60 22.42 -6.93
N CYS A 44 30.40 21.55 -5.92
CA CYS A 44 29.57 20.36 -6.05
C CYS A 44 28.11 20.61 -5.71
N GLU A 45 27.82 21.76 -5.11
CA GLU A 45 26.48 22.18 -4.70
C GLU A 45 25.44 22.07 -5.84
N PRO A 46 25.68 22.57 -7.08
CA PRO A 46 24.70 22.42 -8.17
C PRO A 46 24.49 20.97 -8.60
N ALA A 47 25.54 20.14 -8.59
CA ALA A 47 25.44 18.72 -8.93
C ALA A 47 24.64 17.98 -7.84
N LEU A 48 25.01 18.12 -6.57
CA LEU A 48 24.28 17.54 -5.43
C LEU A 48 22.81 17.99 -5.40
N ARG A 49 22.53 19.27 -5.64
CA ARG A 49 21.16 19.78 -5.65
C ARG A 49 20.33 19.17 -6.78
N LEU A 50 20.93 18.93 -7.94
CA LEU A 50 20.23 18.27 -9.05
C LEU A 50 19.95 16.81 -8.74
N THR A 51 20.96 16.03 -8.31
CA THR A 51 20.80 14.59 -8.10
C THR A 51 20.00 14.27 -6.85
N SER A 52 20.36 14.85 -5.70
CA SER A 52 19.70 14.58 -4.42
C SER A 52 18.42 15.38 -4.22
N GLY A 53 18.36 16.61 -4.75
CA GLY A 53 17.23 17.51 -4.56
C GLY A 53 16.11 17.38 -5.59
N VAL A 54 16.40 16.88 -6.80
CA VAL A 54 15.40 16.81 -7.89
C VAL A 54 15.28 15.40 -8.46
N LEU A 55 16.37 14.81 -8.93
CA LEU A 55 16.32 13.54 -9.66
C LEU A 55 15.88 12.37 -8.76
N LYS A 56 16.52 12.21 -7.60
CA LYS A 56 16.19 11.17 -6.62
C LYS A 56 14.72 11.24 -6.19
N PRO A 57 14.19 12.38 -5.67
CA PRO A 57 12.78 12.47 -5.31
C PRO A 57 11.85 12.27 -6.51
N ALA A 58 12.19 12.76 -7.71
CA ALA A 58 11.37 12.55 -8.90
C ALA A 58 11.26 11.06 -9.27
N CYS A 59 12.37 10.32 -9.25
CA CYS A 59 12.35 8.87 -9.51
C CYS A 59 11.56 8.10 -8.45
N ILE A 60 11.68 8.48 -7.17
CA ILE A 60 10.91 7.86 -6.08
C ILE A 60 9.41 8.12 -6.28
N TRP A 61 9.01 9.35 -6.55
CA TRP A 61 7.61 9.69 -6.82
C TRP A 61 7.07 8.98 -8.05
N ALA A 62 7.87 8.87 -9.12
CA ALA A 62 7.50 8.10 -10.31
C ALA A 62 7.29 6.61 -9.97
N ALA A 63 8.19 6.00 -9.18
CA ALA A 63 8.06 4.62 -8.75
C ALA A 63 6.78 4.40 -7.92
N ILE A 64 6.53 5.27 -6.93
CA ILE A 64 5.30 5.24 -6.12
C ILE A 64 4.07 5.37 -7.02
N GLY A 65 4.08 6.30 -7.97
CA GLY A 65 3.01 6.52 -8.93
C GLY A 65 2.73 5.29 -9.80
N ILE A 66 3.78 4.64 -10.32
CA ILE A 66 3.65 3.42 -11.12
C ILE A 66 3.04 2.28 -10.28
N LEU A 67 3.53 2.07 -9.06
CA LEU A 67 2.99 1.03 -8.15
C LEU A 67 1.52 1.29 -7.82
N PHE A 68 1.16 2.53 -7.52
CA PHE A 68 -0.21 2.92 -7.24
C PHE A 68 -1.12 2.70 -8.45
N MET A 69 -0.73 3.19 -9.63
CA MET A 69 -1.50 3.06 -10.85
C MET A 69 -1.66 1.60 -11.28
N ALA A 70 -0.60 0.79 -11.17
CA ALA A 70 -0.66 -0.65 -11.44
C ALA A 70 -1.68 -1.33 -10.52
N THR A 71 -1.67 -0.99 -9.23
CA THR A 71 -2.60 -1.55 -8.23
C THR A 71 -4.05 -1.14 -8.53
N LEU A 72 -4.30 0.14 -8.84
CA LEU A 72 -5.64 0.61 -9.21
C LEU A 72 -6.16 -0.04 -10.49
N LEU A 73 -5.31 -0.14 -11.51
CA LEU A 73 -5.68 -0.78 -12.77
C LEU A 73 -6.05 -2.25 -12.54
N ARG A 74 -5.30 -2.95 -11.68
CA ARG A 74 -5.63 -4.32 -11.30
C ARG A 74 -6.97 -4.40 -10.58
N LEU A 75 -7.23 -3.52 -9.61
CA LEU A 75 -8.53 -3.46 -8.92
C LEU A 75 -9.68 -3.15 -9.88
N HIS A 76 -9.46 -2.29 -10.87
CA HIS A 76 -10.44 -2.00 -11.92
C HIS A 76 -10.73 -3.25 -12.75
N THR A 77 -9.70 -3.98 -13.19
CA THR A 77 -9.90 -5.21 -13.99
C THR A 77 -10.65 -6.30 -13.23
N LEU A 78 -10.51 -6.36 -11.90
CA LEU A 78 -11.23 -7.31 -11.07
C LEU A 78 -12.61 -6.77 -10.63
N SER A 79 -13.02 -5.55 -11.03
CA SER A 79 -14.24 -4.87 -10.62
C SER A 79 -14.37 -4.60 -9.11
N LEU A 80 -13.25 -4.58 -8.39
CA LEU A 80 -13.17 -4.32 -6.94
C LEU A 80 -12.83 -2.86 -6.58
N ILE A 81 -12.57 -2.02 -7.59
CA ILE A 81 -12.08 -0.65 -7.42
C ILE A 81 -12.95 0.23 -6.52
N TRP A 82 -14.27 0.02 -6.50
CA TRP A 82 -15.19 0.91 -5.79
C TRP A 82 -15.00 0.87 -4.27
N PHE A 83 -14.75 -0.31 -3.70
CA PHE A 83 -14.47 -0.46 -2.26
C PHE A 83 -12.97 -0.42 -1.97
N TRP A 84 -12.16 -1.14 -2.75
CA TRP A 84 -10.74 -1.31 -2.46
C TRP A 84 -9.88 -0.15 -2.94
N GLY A 85 -10.32 0.60 -3.96
CA GLY A 85 -9.58 1.75 -4.48
C GLY A 85 -9.33 2.83 -3.42
N PRO A 86 -10.38 3.32 -2.74
CA PRO A 86 -10.22 4.30 -1.65
C PRO A 86 -9.34 3.78 -0.50
N ILE A 87 -9.52 2.52 -0.11
CA ILE A 87 -8.73 1.89 0.97
C ILE A 87 -7.25 1.84 0.61
N VAL A 88 -6.93 1.35 -0.60
CA VAL A 88 -5.56 1.28 -1.10
C VAL A 88 -4.95 2.68 -1.23
N ALA A 89 -5.71 3.67 -1.68
CA ALA A 89 -5.24 5.06 -1.72
C ALA A 89 -4.85 5.56 -0.33
N VAL A 90 -5.68 5.33 0.70
CA VAL A 90 -5.34 5.68 2.09
C VAL A 90 -4.08 4.96 2.55
N TRP A 91 -3.95 3.67 2.25
CA TRP A 91 -2.74 2.92 2.62
C TRP A 91 -1.48 3.44 1.92
N PHE A 92 -1.56 3.78 0.63
CA PHE A 92 -0.44 4.35 -0.13
C PHE A 92 -0.01 5.71 0.45
N VAL A 93 -0.97 6.60 0.69
CA VAL A 93 -0.71 7.93 1.27
C VAL A 93 -0.10 7.79 2.66
N ALA A 94 -0.66 6.94 3.51
CA ALA A 94 -0.11 6.66 4.85
C ALA A 94 1.27 5.98 4.82
N SER A 95 1.61 5.26 3.74
CA SER A 95 2.91 4.60 3.54
C SER A 95 3.95 5.50 2.87
N THR A 96 3.55 6.67 2.36
CA THR A 96 4.47 7.57 1.66
C THR A 96 5.67 7.99 2.52
N PRO A 97 5.52 8.33 3.82
CA PRO A 97 6.65 8.72 4.65
C PRO A 97 7.71 7.62 4.80
N ILE A 98 7.31 6.36 4.95
CA ILE A 98 8.27 5.25 5.08
C ILE A 98 8.94 4.94 3.74
N LEU A 99 8.22 5.05 2.62
CA LEU A 99 8.79 4.89 1.28
C LEU A 99 9.83 5.99 0.98
N LEU A 100 9.56 7.23 1.40
CA LEU A 100 10.53 8.33 1.32
C LEU A 100 11.69 8.13 2.29
N PHE A 101 11.45 7.63 3.50
CA PHE A 101 12.49 7.32 4.50
C PHE A 101 13.46 6.25 3.99
N LEU A 102 12.94 5.15 3.41
CA LEU A 102 13.77 4.11 2.79
C LEU A 102 14.62 4.63 1.63
N ALA A 103 14.16 5.70 0.98
CA ALA A 103 14.86 6.34 -0.11
C ALA A 103 15.73 7.54 0.34
N GLY A 104 15.76 7.81 1.64
CA GLY A 104 16.53 8.87 2.26
C GLY A 104 18.01 8.52 2.40
N ASP A 105 18.60 8.91 3.53
CA ASP A 105 20.01 8.69 3.83
C ASP A 105 20.26 7.22 4.24
N PRO A 106 21.12 6.47 3.52
CA PRO A 106 21.47 5.09 3.90
C PRO A 106 22.05 4.98 5.31
N ALA A 107 22.68 6.03 5.85
CA ALA A 107 23.16 6.04 7.23
C ALA A 107 22.03 6.04 8.27
N ALA A 108 20.84 6.54 7.90
CA ALA A 108 19.65 6.54 8.74
C ALA A 108 18.89 5.20 8.69
N LEU A 109 19.17 4.33 7.71
CA LEU A 109 18.60 2.98 7.59
C LEU A 109 19.22 1.99 8.58
N THR A 110 19.04 2.25 9.88
CA THR A 110 19.31 1.23 10.91
C THR A 110 18.09 0.32 11.06
N GLN A 111 18.31 -0.98 11.20
CA GLN A 111 17.24 -1.96 11.45
C GLN A 111 16.25 -1.55 12.57
N PRO A 112 16.69 -1.03 13.73
CA PRO A 112 15.76 -0.57 14.76
C PRO A 112 14.95 0.67 14.34
N ALA A 113 15.54 1.63 13.62
CA ALA A 113 14.83 2.82 13.15
C ALA A 113 13.76 2.46 12.10
N THR A 114 14.09 1.55 11.17
CA THR A 114 13.15 1.11 10.14
C THR A 114 11.97 0.34 10.74
N LEU A 115 12.21 -0.52 11.73
CA LEU A 115 11.14 -1.26 12.42
C LEU A 115 10.26 -0.33 13.27
N ALA A 116 10.85 0.68 13.92
CA ALA A 116 10.09 1.66 14.70
C ALA A 116 9.26 2.61 13.81
N ALA A 117 9.75 2.92 12.62
CA ALA A 117 9.08 3.81 11.67
C ALA A 117 8.05 3.10 10.78
N LEU A 118 7.97 1.76 10.83
CA LEU A 118 7.14 0.98 9.91
C LEU A 118 5.65 1.22 10.19
N PRO A 119 4.92 1.90 9.30
CA PRO A 119 3.51 2.17 9.52
C PRO A 119 2.72 0.88 9.28
N VAL A 120 1.75 0.60 10.15
CA VAL A 120 0.87 -0.57 10.00
C VAL A 120 0.15 -0.56 8.64
N ALA A 121 -0.19 0.63 8.12
CA ALA A 121 -0.79 0.78 6.79
C ALA A 121 0.09 0.20 5.66
N PHE A 122 1.42 0.29 5.78
CA PHE A 122 2.34 -0.31 4.80
C PHE A 122 2.29 -1.84 4.85
N LEU A 123 2.14 -2.43 6.03
CA LEU A 123 1.99 -3.88 6.17
C LEU A 123 0.70 -4.39 5.54
N PHE A 124 -0.41 -3.66 5.72
CA PHE A 124 -1.67 -3.97 5.03
C PHE A 124 -1.51 -3.87 3.51
N LEU A 125 -0.87 -2.79 3.04
CA LEU A 125 -0.63 -2.58 1.61
C LEU A 125 0.24 -3.67 1.01
N ALA A 126 1.38 -3.98 1.62
CA ALA A 126 2.32 -4.99 1.16
C ALA A 126 1.66 -6.38 1.11
N THR A 127 0.92 -6.73 2.16
CA THR A 127 0.16 -7.99 2.22
C THR A 127 -0.88 -8.07 1.10
N PHE A 128 -1.65 -7.00 0.90
CA PHE A 128 -2.69 -6.96 -0.12
C PHE A 128 -2.10 -6.97 -1.54
N ALA A 129 -1.00 -6.25 -1.77
CA ALA A 129 -0.29 -6.28 -3.03
C ALA A 129 0.27 -7.67 -3.33
N ALA A 130 0.87 -8.35 -2.35
CA ALA A 130 1.34 -9.73 -2.48
C ALA A 130 0.19 -10.69 -2.80
N TYR A 131 -0.96 -10.52 -2.14
CA TYR A 131 -2.17 -11.28 -2.44
C TYR A 131 -2.65 -11.07 -3.89
N LEU A 132 -2.69 -9.83 -4.37
CA LEU A 132 -3.05 -9.51 -5.75
C LEU A 132 -2.08 -10.11 -6.77
N MET A 133 -0.81 -10.28 -6.38
CA MET A 133 0.24 -10.90 -7.19
C MET A 133 0.10 -12.42 -7.23
N PHE A 134 -0.28 -13.06 -6.12
CA PHE A 134 -0.47 -14.51 -6.05
C PHE A 134 -1.76 -14.96 -6.73
N ALA A 135 -2.82 -14.14 -6.67
CA ALA A 135 -4.07 -14.36 -7.41
C ALA A 135 -3.92 -14.23 -8.96
N LEU A 136 -2.69 -14.22 -9.49
CA LEU A 136 -2.40 -14.25 -10.93
C LEU A 136 -2.45 -15.66 -11.53
N ASP A 137 -2.02 -16.68 -10.79
CA ASP A 137 -1.73 -18.00 -11.39
C ASP A 137 -2.99 -18.87 -11.56
N ASP A 138 -3.93 -18.78 -10.62
CA ASP A 138 -5.17 -19.56 -10.67
C ASP A 138 -6.29 -18.79 -11.38
N GLY A 139 -6.23 -18.76 -12.71
CA GLY A 139 -7.16 -18.03 -13.60
C GLY A 139 -8.66 -18.34 -13.46
N ASP A 140 -9.06 -19.30 -12.62
CA ASP A 140 -10.44 -19.74 -12.43
C ASP A 140 -11.08 -19.31 -11.10
N MET A 141 -10.31 -18.76 -10.14
CA MET A 141 -10.88 -18.31 -8.87
C MET A 141 -11.06 -16.79 -8.85
N LEU A 142 -12.32 -16.32 -8.78
CA LEU A 142 -12.56 -14.93 -8.39
C LEU A 142 -11.93 -14.73 -7.00
N PRO A 143 -10.97 -13.80 -6.83
CA PRO A 143 -10.14 -13.75 -5.62
C PRO A 143 -10.96 -13.52 -4.33
N LEU A 144 -12.20 -13.01 -4.42
CA LEU A 144 -13.07 -12.84 -3.25
C LEU A 144 -14.39 -13.64 -3.36
N ALA A 145 -14.41 -14.74 -4.11
CA ALA A 145 -15.54 -15.68 -4.17
C ALA A 145 -15.68 -16.56 -2.92
N ALA A 146 -15.13 -16.10 -1.79
CA ALA A 146 -15.30 -16.73 -0.50
C ALA A 146 -16.68 -16.47 0.10
N SER A 147 -17.00 -17.29 1.11
CA SER A 147 -18.20 -17.18 1.93
C SER A 147 -18.45 -15.75 2.43
N VAL A 148 -19.74 -15.38 2.56
CA VAL A 148 -20.19 -14.08 3.09
C VAL A 148 -19.43 -13.64 4.36
N PRO A 149 -19.23 -14.50 5.39
CA PRO A 149 -18.48 -14.11 6.58
C PRO A 149 -17.01 -13.75 6.27
N LEU A 150 -16.31 -14.49 5.41
CA LEU A 150 -14.91 -14.19 5.09
C LEU A 150 -14.78 -12.83 4.41
N ARG A 151 -15.70 -12.53 3.49
CA ARG A 151 -15.75 -11.24 2.80
C ARG A 151 -15.99 -10.08 3.77
N LEU A 152 -16.85 -10.28 4.75
CA LEU A 152 -17.11 -9.28 5.79
C LEU A 152 -15.86 -9.05 6.64
N THR A 153 -15.21 -10.13 7.09
CA THR A 153 -13.97 -10.05 7.89
C THR A 153 -12.88 -9.30 7.12
N LEU A 154 -12.68 -9.60 5.83
CA LEU A 154 -11.71 -8.89 4.99
C LEU A 154 -12.03 -7.40 4.86
N ARG A 155 -13.30 -7.04 4.68
CA ARG A 155 -13.70 -5.62 4.57
C ARG A 155 -13.51 -4.87 5.89
N LEU A 156 -13.89 -5.47 7.01
CA LEU A 156 -13.77 -4.85 8.33
C LEU A 156 -12.31 -4.67 8.74
N THR A 157 -11.48 -5.70 8.56
CA THR A 157 -10.05 -5.64 8.84
C THR A 157 -9.33 -4.65 7.92
N ALA A 158 -9.70 -4.60 6.63
CA ALA A 158 -9.14 -3.60 5.69
C ALA A 158 -9.56 -2.17 6.05
N PHE A 159 -10.83 -1.97 6.42
CA PHE A 159 -11.33 -0.66 6.85
C PHE A 159 -10.65 -0.19 8.14
N TYR A 160 -10.46 -1.09 9.11
CA TYR A 160 -9.67 -0.81 10.30
C TYR A 160 -8.21 -0.44 9.93
N GLY A 161 -7.59 -1.14 8.99
CA GLY A 161 -6.27 -0.81 8.47
C GLY A 161 -6.22 0.60 7.85
N ALA A 162 -7.25 0.99 7.09
CA ALA A 162 -7.34 2.33 6.51
C ALA A 162 -7.52 3.41 7.59
N LEU A 163 -8.40 3.18 8.56
CA LEU A 163 -8.60 4.08 9.70
C LEU A 163 -7.32 4.23 10.53
N SER A 164 -6.58 3.15 10.77
CA SER A 164 -5.30 3.22 11.48
C SER A 164 -4.26 4.00 10.69
N GLY A 165 -4.16 3.79 9.37
CA GLY A 165 -3.32 4.62 8.50
C GLY A 165 -3.65 6.12 8.61
N ALA A 166 -4.94 6.47 8.52
CA ALA A 166 -5.38 7.86 8.65
C ALA A 166 -5.15 8.44 10.06
N ALA A 167 -5.37 7.66 11.11
CA ALA A 167 -5.20 8.11 12.48
C ALA A 167 -3.73 8.41 12.81
N PHE A 168 -2.82 7.52 12.39
CA PHE A 168 -1.41 7.61 12.76
C PHE A 168 -0.55 8.42 11.78
N MET A 169 -1.10 8.89 10.67
CA MET A 169 -0.40 9.75 9.72
C MET A 169 -0.30 11.21 10.25
N PRO A 170 0.89 11.72 10.61
CA PRO A 170 1.02 13.04 11.23
C PRO A 170 0.70 14.18 10.26
N GLU A 171 1.01 14.02 8.97
CA GLU A 171 0.83 15.06 7.95
C GLU A 171 -0.53 15.01 7.25
N LEU A 172 -1.46 14.14 7.68
CA LEU A 172 -2.75 13.98 7.00
C LEU A 172 -3.56 15.29 7.00
N SER A 173 -3.60 16.00 8.13
CA SER A 173 -4.31 17.27 8.27
C SER A 173 -3.78 18.32 7.29
N ARG A 174 -2.45 18.45 7.22
CA ARG A 174 -1.77 19.36 6.30
C ARG A 174 -2.04 18.99 4.86
N ILE A 175 -1.80 17.73 4.48
CA ILE A 175 -1.98 17.25 3.11
C ILE A 175 -3.42 17.46 2.65
N ALA A 176 -4.39 17.06 3.46
CA ALA A 176 -5.80 17.20 3.12
C ALA A 176 -6.23 18.67 3.01
N GLY A 177 -5.76 19.54 3.91
CA GLY A 177 -6.03 20.98 3.84
C GLY A 177 -5.44 21.64 2.59
N THR A 178 -4.21 21.27 2.21
CA THR A 178 -3.54 21.85 1.04
C THR A 178 -4.04 21.31 -0.29
N LEU A 179 -4.37 20.02 -0.38
CA LEU A 179 -4.83 19.42 -1.65
C LEU A 179 -6.25 19.85 -2.02
N LEU A 180 -7.11 20.02 -1.01
CA LEU A 180 -8.52 20.37 -1.21
C LEU A 180 -8.77 21.88 -1.14
N ASP A 181 -7.73 22.68 -0.89
CA ASP A 181 -7.81 24.13 -0.65
C ASP A 181 -8.84 24.50 0.43
N MET A 182 -8.92 23.65 1.47
CA MET A 182 -9.92 23.73 2.53
C MET A 182 -9.24 23.74 3.91
N PRO A 183 -8.84 24.91 4.43
CA PRO A 183 -8.15 25.00 5.72
C PRO A 183 -9.01 24.52 6.90
N ALA A 184 -10.34 24.65 6.81
CA ALA A 184 -11.26 24.12 7.83
C ALA A 184 -11.18 22.58 7.96
N LEU A 185 -10.93 21.89 6.85
CA LEU A 185 -10.83 20.42 6.81
C LEU A 185 -9.55 19.92 7.50
N SER A 186 -8.45 20.67 7.38
CA SER A 186 -7.22 20.44 8.16
C SER A 186 -7.49 20.45 9.66
N VAL A 187 -8.23 21.48 10.15
CA VAL A 187 -8.55 21.62 11.57
C VAL A 187 -9.44 20.47 12.06
N ILE A 188 -10.47 20.11 11.30
CA ILE A 188 -11.37 19.00 11.65
C ILE A 188 -10.60 17.67 11.75
N ILE A 189 -9.71 17.40 10.79
CA ILE A 189 -8.89 16.18 10.80
C ILE A 189 -7.93 16.18 12.00
N ALA A 190 -7.25 17.30 12.24
CA ALA A 190 -6.32 17.43 13.37
C ALA A 190 -7.02 17.19 14.72
N LEU A 191 -8.27 17.63 14.86
CA LEU A 191 -9.09 17.38 16.05
C LEU A 191 -9.58 15.93 16.14
N ALA A 192 -9.95 15.31 15.02
CA ALA A 192 -10.50 13.95 15.00
C ALA A 192 -9.44 12.85 15.16
N GLN A 193 -8.22 13.07 14.66
CA GLN A 193 -7.12 12.10 14.71
C GLN A 193 -6.79 11.57 16.12
N PRO A 194 -6.64 12.39 17.18
CA PRO A 194 -6.34 11.88 18.52
C PRO A 194 -7.45 10.97 19.06
N TYR A 195 -8.72 11.33 18.87
CA TYR A 195 -9.84 10.47 19.27
C TYR A 195 -9.81 9.13 18.53
N LEU A 196 -9.55 9.17 17.22
CA LEU A 196 -9.46 7.96 16.41
C LEU A 196 -8.29 7.06 16.86
N ARG A 197 -7.13 7.64 17.24
CA ARG A 197 -6.03 6.89 17.84
C ARG A 197 -6.43 6.23 19.15
N THR A 198 -7.12 6.93 20.05
CA THR A 198 -7.57 6.36 21.33
C THR A 198 -8.53 5.18 21.13
N VAL A 199 -9.49 5.32 20.21
CA VAL A 199 -10.45 4.26 19.89
C VAL A 199 -9.75 3.05 19.25
N LEU A 200 -8.87 3.28 18.28
CA LEU A 200 -8.16 2.19 17.58
C LEU A 200 -7.13 1.48 18.46
N THR A 201 -6.52 2.18 19.42
CA THR A 201 -5.63 1.54 20.41
C THR A 201 -6.41 0.87 21.56
N LEU A 202 -7.74 0.90 21.53
CA LEU A 202 -8.60 0.40 22.60
C LEU A 202 -8.24 1.01 23.98
N GLY A 203 -7.77 2.26 23.98
CA GLY A 203 -7.28 2.93 25.20
C GLY A 203 -5.93 2.42 25.74
N THR A 204 -5.30 1.41 25.12
CA THR A 204 -4.02 0.85 25.58
C THR A 204 -2.82 1.73 25.22
N GLY A 205 -2.98 2.67 24.28
CA GLY A 205 -1.87 3.44 23.72
C GLY A 205 -0.87 2.62 22.90
N SER A 206 -1.11 1.31 22.73
CA SER A 206 -0.22 0.39 22.01
C SER A 206 -0.72 0.13 20.58
N MET A 207 0.20 -0.23 19.70
CA MET A 207 -0.13 -0.70 18.34
C MET A 207 -0.52 -2.18 18.28
N ALA A 208 -0.49 -2.90 19.40
CA ALA A 208 -0.84 -4.32 19.47
C ALA A 208 -2.19 -4.68 18.81
N PRO A 209 -3.30 -3.94 19.03
CA PRO A 209 -4.56 -4.25 18.36
C PRO A 209 -4.46 -4.14 16.84
N ALA A 210 -3.68 -3.19 16.32
CA ALA A 210 -3.51 -3.03 14.88
C ALA A 210 -2.75 -4.21 14.24
N HIS A 211 -1.75 -4.76 14.95
CA HIS A 211 -1.04 -5.96 14.52
C HIS A 211 -1.92 -7.22 14.62
N ALA A 212 -2.77 -7.33 15.64
CA ALA A 212 -3.73 -8.42 15.75
C ALA A 212 -4.75 -8.42 14.59
N VAL A 213 -5.27 -7.24 14.23
CA VAL A 213 -6.17 -7.08 13.07
C VAL A 213 -5.45 -7.39 11.76
N LEU A 214 -4.17 -7.01 11.62
CA LEU A 214 -3.35 -7.40 10.47
C LEU A 214 -3.20 -8.92 10.38
N ALA A 215 -2.93 -9.61 11.49
CA ALA A 215 -2.86 -11.07 11.51
C ALA A 215 -4.18 -11.72 11.07
N ALA A 216 -5.31 -11.18 11.54
CA ALA A 216 -6.64 -11.62 11.11
C ALA A 216 -6.89 -11.36 9.61
N PHE A 217 -6.40 -10.23 9.07
CA PHE A 217 -6.47 -9.92 7.65
C PHE A 217 -5.66 -10.93 6.81
N ILE A 218 -4.41 -11.22 7.22
CA ILE A 218 -3.56 -12.23 6.56
C ILE A 218 -4.23 -13.60 6.58
N ALA A 219 -4.74 -14.02 7.74
CA ALA A 219 -5.43 -15.30 7.88
C ALA A 219 -6.69 -15.37 7.00
N ALA A 220 -7.45 -14.28 6.90
CA ALA A 220 -8.62 -14.22 6.05
C ALA A 220 -8.28 -14.25 4.55
N LEU A 221 -7.18 -13.60 4.15
CA LEU A 221 -6.66 -13.69 2.77
C LEU A 221 -6.17 -15.11 2.47
N ALA A 222 -5.43 -15.73 3.39
CA ALA A 222 -4.99 -17.12 3.25
C ALA A 222 -6.17 -18.09 3.13
N ALA A 223 -7.20 -17.92 3.96
CA ALA A 223 -8.42 -18.71 3.91
C ALA A 223 -9.24 -18.51 2.62
N SER A 224 -9.05 -17.38 1.92
CA SER A 224 -9.72 -17.15 0.63
C SER A 224 -9.19 -18.05 -0.49
N PHE A 225 -7.97 -18.60 -0.35
CA PHE A 225 -7.40 -19.56 -1.28
C PHE A 225 -7.90 -20.99 -1.07
N LEU A 226 -8.56 -21.28 0.07
CA LEU A 226 -9.08 -22.62 0.31
C LEU A 226 -10.30 -22.87 -0.59
N PRO A 227 -10.35 -24.02 -1.30
CA PRO A 227 -11.52 -24.40 -2.07
C PRO A 227 -12.71 -24.48 -1.12
N HIS A 228 -13.62 -23.50 -1.23
CA HIS A 228 -14.86 -23.52 -0.49
C HIS A 228 -15.65 -24.71 -1.04
N ALA A 229 -15.82 -25.74 -0.22
CA ALA A 229 -16.69 -26.87 -0.53
C ALA A 229 -18.00 -26.31 -1.08
N ALA A 230 -18.21 -26.50 -2.38
CA ALA A 230 -19.36 -25.98 -3.09
C ALA A 230 -20.61 -26.38 -2.31
N ALA A 231 -21.49 -25.41 -2.05
CA ALA A 231 -22.82 -25.71 -1.56
C ALA A 231 -23.41 -26.84 -2.43
N PRO A 232 -24.13 -27.83 -1.85
CA PRO A 232 -24.62 -28.98 -2.58
C PRO A 232 -25.35 -28.50 -3.84
N GLN A 233 -24.90 -28.97 -5.00
CA GLN A 233 -25.62 -28.74 -6.25
C GLN A 233 -27.10 -29.06 -6.01
N PRO A 234 -28.06 -28.16 -6.36
CA PRO A 234 -29.46 -28.49 -6.24
C PRO A 234 -29.69 -29.78 -7.06
N SER A 235 -30.04 -30.85 -6.35
CA SER A 235 -30.19 -32.16 -6.96
C SER A 235 -31.20 -32.04 -8.10
N ARG A 236 -30.90 -32.70 -9.23
CA ARG A 236 -31.73 -32.73 -10.46
C ARG A 236 -33.24 -32.96 -10.22
N SER A 237 -33.64 -33.45 -9.05
CA SER A 237 -35.04 -33.60 -8.63
C SER A 237 -35.82 -32.27 -8.60
N THR A 238 -35.19 -31.15 -8.25
CA THR A 238 -35.86 -29.83 -8.18
C THR A 238 -36.14 -29.23 -9.56
N ILE A 239 -35.40 -29.65 -10.60
CA ILE A 239 -35.62 -29.21 -11.99
C ILE A 239 -36.81 -29.95 -12.61
N MET A 240 -37.03 -31.23 -12.26
CA MET A 240 -38.18 -32.00 -12.76
C MET A 240 -39.51 -31.51 -12.19
N LEU A 241 -39.56 -31.14 -10.90
CA LEU A 241 -40.80 -30.63 -10.27
C LEU A 241 -41.30 -29.32 -10.88
N ARG A 242 -40.41 -28.51 -11.48
CA ARG A 242 -40.79 -27.25 -12.13
C ARG A 242 -41.31 -27.43 -13.56
N ARG A 243 -40.97 -28.55 -14.23
CA ARG A 243 -41.50 -28.88 -15.57
C ARG A 243 -42.86 -29.57 -15.54
N LEU A 244 -43.24 -30.22 -14.45
CA LEU A 244 -44.55 -30.86 -14.31
C LEU A 244 -45.67 -29.89 -13.89
N ARG A 245 -45.33 -28.62 -13.61
CA ARG A 245 -46.29 -27.60 -13.15
C ARG A 245 -46.57 -26.51 -14.20
N ARG A 246 -46.17 -26.71 -15.45
CA ARG A 246 -46.57 -25.89 -16.60
C ARG A 246 -47.40 -26.72 -17.55
#